data_AF-A0A382UDK0-F1
#
_entry.id   AF-A0A382UDK0-F1
#
_cell.length_a   1.000
_cell.length_b   1.000
_cell.length_c   1.000
_cell.angle_alpha   90.00
_cell.angle_beta   90.00
_cell.angle_gamma   90.00
#
_symmetry.space_group_name_H-M   'P 1'
#
loop_
_entity.id
_entity.type
_entity.pdbx_description
1 polymer ?
#
loop_
_entity_poly.entity_id
_entity_poly.type
_entity_poly.pdbx_seq_one_letter_code
_entity_poly.pdbx_strand_id
1 'polypeptide(L)' 'MAIVFLPYALRKYADGAEHVDVPAKTLRELVDNLEAAHP' A
#
# COMPACT_ATOMS: atom_id res chain seq x y z
N MET A 1 1.75 11.21 5.33
CA MET A 1 1.13 9.88 5.16
C MET A 1 0.27 9.94 3.93
N ALA A 2 0.37 8.94 3.07
CA ALA A 2 -0.51 8.75 1.93
C ALA A 2 -1.51 7.62 2.28
N ILE A 3 -2.79 7.87 2.03
CA ILE A 3 -3.83 6.83 2.13
C ILE A 3 -3.93 6.19 0.75
N VAL A 4 -3.63 4.90 0.66
CA VAL A 4 -3.65 4.15 -0.60
C VAL A 4 -4.87 3.26 -0.63
N PHE A 5 -5.69 3.40 -1.67
CA PHE A 5 -6.75 2.46 -1.97
C PHE A 5 -6.19 1.19 -2.64
N LEU A 6 -6.58 0.03 -2.12
CA LEU A 6 -6.24 -1.28 -2.67
C LEU A 6 -7.46 -1.89 -3.39
N PRO A 7 -7.39 -2.06 -4.72
CA PRO A 7 -8.38 -2.83 -5.47
C PRO A 7 -8.55 -4.23 -4.89
N TYR A 8 -9.75 -4.80 -5.01
CA TYR A 8 -10.10 -6.11 -4.44
C TYR A 8 -9.05 -7.20 -4.69
N ALA A 9 -8.50 -7.27 -5.91
CA ALA A 9 -7.49 -8.25 -6.30
C ALA A 9 -6.15 -8.13 -5.53
N LEU A 10 -5.83 -6.95 -4.99
CA LEU A 10 -4.59 -6.67 -4.27
C LEU A 10 -4.75 -6.79 -2.74
N ARG A 11 -5.98 -6.79 -2.22
CA ARG A 11 -6.21 -6.83 -0.76
C ARG A 11 -5.66 -8.10 -0.11
N LYS A 12 -5.48 -9.18 -0.87
CA LYS A 12 -4.86 -10.43 -0.39
C LYS A 12 -3.41 -10.26 0.10
N TYR A 13 -2.72 -9.18 -0.32
CA TYR A 13 -1.36 -8.84 0.13
C TYR A 13 -1.37 -7.96 1.40
N ALA A 14 -2.52 -7.38 1.75
CA ALA A 14 -2.66 -6.44 2.86
C ALA A 14 -3.76 -6.86 3.84
N ASP A 15 -3.83 -8.15 4.19
CA ASP A 15 -4.79 -8.71 5.18
C ASP A 15 -6.27 -8.39 4.89
N GLY A 16 -6.62 -8.22 3.61
CA GLY A 16 -7.98 -7.85 3.20
C GLY A 16 -8.30 -6.35 3.32
N ALA A 17 -7.34 -5.51 3.75
CA ALA A 17 -7.53 -4.08 3.92
C ALA A 17 -7.86 -3.40 2.59
N GLU A 18 -8.85 -2.50 2.63
CA GLU A 18 -9.23 -1.68 1.47
C GLU A 18 -8.38 -0.42 1.34
N HIS A 19 -7.93 0.13 2.48
CA HIS A 19 -7.05 1.28 2.54
C HIS A 19 -5.90 1.00 3.49
N VAL A 20 -4.71 1.46 3.12
CA VAL A 20 -3.51 1.39 3.95
C VAL A 20 -2.84 2.75 4.04
N ASP A 21 -2.33 3.08 5.22
CA ASP A 21 -1.53 4.28 5.46
C ASP A 21 -0.06 3.97 5.22
N VAL A 22 0.56 4.67 4.27
CA VAL A 22 1.98 4.46 3.93
C VAL A 22 2.73 5.79 3.96
N PRO A 23 3.89 5.88 4.63
CA PRO A 23 4.76 7.03 4.54
C PRO A 23 5.40 7.10 3.15
N ALA A 24 5.16 8.17 2.40
CA ALA A 24 5.89 8.43 1.15
C ALA A 24 5.83 9.91 0.78
N LYS A 25 6.86 10.38 0.07
CA LYS A 25 6.92 11.71 -0.55
C LYS A 25 6.81 11.65 -2.07
N THR A 26 7.09 10.50 -2.67
CA THR A 26 6.99 10.27 -4.13
C THR A 26 6.25 8.97 -4.42
N LEU A 27 5.75 8.83 -5.65
CA LEU A 27 5.08 7.60 -6.08
C LEU A 27 6.02 6.37 -6.07
N ARG A 28 7.29 6.56 -6.42
CA ARG A 28 8.28 5.46 -6.39
C ARG A 28 8.48 4.96 -4.96
N GLU A 29 8.75 5.88 -4.03
CA GLU A 29 8.88 5.57 -2.60
C GLU A 29 7.62 4.90 -2.03
N LEU A 30 6.42 5.32 -2.49
CA LEU A 30 5.17 4.69 -2.08
C LEU A 30 5.11 3.21 -2.48
N VAL A 31 5.49 2.89 -3.71
CA VAL A 31 5.51 1.51 -4.21
C VAL A 31 6.56 0.68 -3.47
N ASP A 32 7.76 1.21 -3.28
CA ASP A 32 8.84 0.52 -2.56
C ASP A 32 8.43 0.22 -1.10
N ASN A 33 7.75 1.17 -0.44
CA ASN A 33 7.28 1.01 0.94
C ASN A 33 6.07 0.08 1.05
N LEU A 34 5.18 0.06 0.04
CA LEU A 34 4.08 -0.91 -0.03
C LEU A 34 4.61 -2.34 -0.14
N GLU A 35 5.56 -2.59 -1.03
CA GLU A 35 6.17 -3.90 -1.21
C GLU A 35 6.89 -4.37 0.07
N ALA A 36 7.60 -3.47 0.75
CA ALA A 36 8.29 -3.81 2.00
C ALA A 36 7.34 -4.17 3.14
N ALA A 37 6.15 -3.56 3.19
CA ALA A 37 5.14 -3.80 4.23
C ALA A 37 4.20 -4.97 3.87
N HIS A 38 3.95 -5.20 2.58
CA HIS A 38 2.96 -6.12 2.04
C HIS A 38 3.51 -6.90 0.82
N PRO A 39 4.41 -7.88 1.00
CA PRO A 39 4.92 -8.74 -0.07
C PRO A 39 3.85 -9.71 -0.61
#